data_AF-A0A086XWU0-F1
#
_entry.id   AF-A0A086XWU0-F1
#
_cell.length_a   1.000
_cell.length_b   1.000
_cell.length_c   1.000
_cell.angle_alpha   90.00
_cell.angle_beta   90.00
_cell.angle_gamma   90.00
#
_symmetry.space_group_name_H-M   'P 1'
#
loop_
_entity.id
_entity.type
_entity.pdbx_description
1 polymer ?
#
loop_
_entity_poly.entity_id
_entity_poly.type
_entity_poly.pdbx_seq_one_letter_code
_entity_poly.pdbx_strand_id
1 'polypeptide(L)'
;MRQFFINSLDKIITVFLALGCLGVLLSGLSMMMQNGFLAGLMVLIGGGLYIVLMGGFCYLFIGIHENTRRTAEAVEKLAARG
;
A
#
# COMPACT_ATOMS: atom_id res chain seq x y z
N MET A 1 2.09 -4.19 -22.49
CA MET A 1 3.13 -3.58 -21.62
C MET A 1 2.56 -2.88 -20.39
N ARG A 2 1.58 -1.96 -20.50
CA ARG A 2 1.05 -1.19 -19.36
C ARG A 2 0.35 -2.02 -18.28
N GLN A 3 -0.52 -2.96 -18.66
CA GLN A 3 -1.19 -3.87 -17.71
C GLN A 3 -0.19 -4.78 -16.99
N PHE A 4 0.89 -5.17 -17.65
CA PHE A 4 1.97 -5.90 -17.00
C PHE A 4 2.65 -5.06 -15.92
N PHE A 5 2.90 -3.78 -16.17
CA PHE A 5 3.51 -2.87 -15.19
C PHE A 5 2.60 -2.64 -13.98
N ILE A 6 1.32 -2.32 -14.21
CA ILE A 6 0.35 -2.08 -13.12
C ILE A 6 0.18 -3.34 -12.27
N ASN A 7 -0.02 -4.50 -12.89
CA ASN A 7 -0.19 -5.75 -12.16
C ASN A 7 1.08 -6.20 -11.44
N SER A 8 2.26 -5.88 -11.98
CA SER A 8 3.53 -6.18 -11.32
C SER A 8 3.76 -5.25 -10.12
N LEU A 9 3.46 -3.96 -10.26
CA LEU A 9 3.54 -3.00 -9.15
C LEU A 9 2.59 -3.39 -8.02
N ASP A 10 1.35 -3.74 -8.31
CA ASP A 10 0.40 -4.23 -7.32
C ASP A 10 0.94 -5.44 -6.53
N LYS A 11 1.44 -6.45 -7.25
CA LYS A 11 2.05 -7.64 -6.62
C LYS A 11 3.27 -7.29 -5.78
N ILE A 12 4.14 -6.42 -6.28
CA ILE A 12 5.34 -5.98 -5.56
C ILE A 12 4.93 -5.25 -4.27
N ILE A 13 4.02 -4.28 -4.36
CA ILE A 13 3.50 -3.54 -3.19
C ILE A 13 2.91 -4.52 -2.18
N THR A 14 2.08 -5.46 -2.63
CA THR A 14 1.47 -6.49 -1.78
C THR A 14 2.53 -7.29 -1.01
N VAL A 15 3.58 -7.74 -1.70
CA VAL A 15 4.69 -8.49 -1.08
C VAL A 15 5.43 -7.62 -0.06
N PHE A 16 5.73 -6.37 -0.39
CA PHE A 16 6.39 -5.44 0.55
C PHE A 16 5.53 -5.16 1.79
N LEU A 17 4.21 -5.01 1.64
CA LEU A 17 3.31 -4.83 2.77
C LEU A 17 3.24 -6.09 3.65
N ALA A 18 3.18 -7.27 3.04
CA ALA A 18 3.19 -8.54 3.78
C ALA A 18 4.50 -8.71 4.58
N LEU A 19 5.65 -8.44 3.96
CA LEU A 19 6.95 -8.45 4.62
C LEU A 19 7.05 -7.37 5.71
N GLY A 20 6.51 -6.19 5.45
CA GLY A 20 6.43 -5.10 6.43
C GLY A 20 5.63 -5.51 7.66
N CYS A 21 4.46 -6.13 7.48
CA CYS A 21 3.63 -6.64 8.57
C CYS A 21 4.39 -7.67 9.42
N LEU A 22 5.07 -8.63 8.76
CA LEU A 22 5.93 -9.59 9.46
C LEU A 22 7.05 -8.88 10.22
N GLY A 23 7.72 -7.90 9.61
CA GLY A 23 8.78 -7.12 10.23
C GLY A 23 8.31 -6.37 11.48
N VAL A 24 7.14 -5.72 11.43
CA VAL A 24 6.55 -5.02 12.59
C VAL A 24 6.16 -5.99 13.69
N LEU A 25 5.56 -7.13 13.35
CA LEU A 25 5.20 -8.17 14.33
C LEU A 25 6.44 -8.70 15.06
N LEU A 26 7.49 -9.08 14.33
CA LEU A 26 8.74 -9.58 14.90
C LEU A 26 9.44 -8.51 15.74
N SER A 27 9.47 -7.26 15.24
CA SER A 27 10.07 -6.14 15.97
C SER A 27 9.32 -5.84 17.26
N GLY A 28 7.98 -5.82 17.22
CA GLY A 28 7.13 -5.61 18.38
C GLY A 28 7.34 -6.67 19.45
N LEU A 29 7.33 -7.96 19.07
CA LEU A 29 7.59 -9.07 19.99
C LEU A 29 9.00 -9.00 20.60
N SER A 30 10.02 -8.76 19.78
CA SER A 30 11.39 -8.58 20.24
C SER A 30 11.51 -7.44 21.25
N MET A 31 10.82 -6.33 20.99
CA MET A 31 10.85 -5.16 21.87
C MET A 31 10.08 -5.38 23.18
N MET A 32 9.00 -6.18 23.17
CA MET A 32 8.33 -6.62 24.41
C MET A 32 9.25 -7.42 25.32
N MET A 33 10.08 -8.30 24.74
CA MET A 33 11.01 -9.14 25.51
C MET A 33 12.18 -8.35 26.09
N GLN A 34 12.68 -7.34 25.37
CA GLN A 34 13.89 -6.60 25.78
C GLN A 34 13.59 -5.34 26.59
N ASN A 35 12.52 -4.62 26.25
CA ASN A 35 12.22 -3.28 26.76
C ASN A 35 10.86 -3.20 27.48
N GLY A 36 10.18 -4.35 27.62
CA GLY A 36 8.90 -4.47 28.31
C GLY A 36 7.68 -4.30 27.40
N PHE A 37 6.53 -4.74 27.92
CA PHE A 37 5.28 -4.85 27.15
C PHE A 37 4.86 -3.54 26.47
N LEU A 38 4.92 -2.41 27.20
CA LEU A 38 4.49 -1.11 26.67
C LEU A 38 5.33 -0.66 25.46
N ALA A 39 6.65 -0.90 25.51
CA ALA A 39 7.55 -0.54 24.41
C ALA A 39 7.21 -1.31 23.13
N GLY A 40 7.00 -2.62 23.23
CA GLY A 40 6.60 -3.42 22.07
C GLY A 40 5.19 -3.11 21.58
N LEU A 41 4.24 -2.79 22.48
CA LEU A 41 2.91 -2.35 22.07
C LEU A 41 2.96 -1.06 21.24
N MET A 42 3.80 -0.10 21.63
CA MET A 42 4.01 1.14 20.86
C MET A 42 4.60 0.87 19.48
N VAL A 43 5.52 -0.10 19.36
CA VAL A 43 6.07 -0.52 18.06
C VAL A 43 5.00 -1.15 17.18
N LEU A 44 4.14 -2.02 17.73
CA LEU A 44 3.05 -2.64 16.97
C LEU A 44 2.04 -1.60 16.47
N ILE A 45 1.64 -0.66 17.33
CA ILE A 45 0.69 0.40 16.96
C ILE A 45 1.32 1.36 15.94
N GLY A 46 2.52 1.89 16.24
CA GLY A 46 3.20 2.85 15.37
C GLY A 46 3.61 2.24 14.02
N GLY A 47 4.19 1.04 14.04
CA GLY A 47 4.57 0.29 12.84
C GLY A 47 3.35 -0.13 12.02
N GLY A 48 2.27 -0.58 12.68
CA GLY A 48 1.01 -0.91 12.00
C GLY A 48 0.38 0.28 11.32
N LEU A 49 0.28 1.43 12.01
CA LEU A 49 -0.17 2.70 11.44
C LEU A 49 0.69 3.10 10.25
N TYR A 50 2.01 3.01 10.36
CA TYR A 50 2.94 3.33 9.28
C TYR A 50 2.67 2.47 8.03
N ILE A 51 2.52 1.14 8.20
CA ILE A 51 2.24 0.23 7.08
C ILE A 51 0.90 0.55 6.42
N VAL A 52 -0.14 0.81 7.20
CA VAL A 52 -1.47 1.14 6.67
C VAL A 52 -1.43 2.44 5.87
N LEU A 53 -0.79 3.48 6.41
CA LEU A 53 -0.66 4.75 5.72
C LEU A 53 0.17 4.60 4.45
N MET A 54 1.36 3.99 4.56
CA MET A 54 2.27 3.82 3.43
C MET A 54 1.66 2.97 2.32
N GLY A 55 1.10 1.81 2.66
CA GLY A 55 0.40 0.93 1.72
C GLY A 55 -0.82 1.60 1.11
N GLY A 56 -1.60 2.31 1.91
CA GLY A 56 -2.73 3.11 1.46
C GLY A 56 -2.33 4.14 0.40
N PHE A 57 -1.22 4.87 0.62
CA PHE A 57 -0.69 5.80 -0.37
C PHE A 57 -0.23 5.10 -1.65
N CYS A 58 0.48 3.98 -1.55
CA CYS A 58 0.90 3.19 -2.72
C CYS A 58 -0.30 2.78 -3.60
N TYR A 59 -1.38 2.30 -2.98
CA TYR A 59 -2.59 1.93 -3.71
C TYR A 59 -3.38 3.14 -4.23
N LEU A 60 -3.39 4.26 -3.50
CA LEU A 60 -4.00 5.51 -3.95
C LEU A 60 -3.39 5.99 -5.26
N PHE A 61 -2.06 5.94 -5.42
CA PHE A 61 -1.40 6.35 -6.66
C PHE A 61 -1.82 5.48 -7.85
N ILE A 62 -1.91 4.16 -7.65
CA ILE A 62 -2.38 3.24 -8.68
C ILE A 62 -3.85 3.56 -9.05
N GLY A 63 -4.69 3.78 -8.05
CA GLY A 63 -6.10 4.12 -8.22
C GLY A 63 -6.31 5.44 -8.97
N ILE A 64 -5.56 6.50 -8.64
CA ILE A 64 -5.62 7.79 -9.34
C ILE A 64 -5.26 7.61 -10.81
N HIS A 65 -4.19 6.87 -11.11
CA HIS A 65 -3.79 6.64 -12.49
C HIS A 65 -4.88 5.91 -13.29
N GLU A 66 -5.53 4.90 -12.70
CA GLU A 66 -6.62 4.18 -13.35
C GLU A 66 -7.88 5.04 -13.54
N ASN A 67 -8.22 5.88 -12.56
CA ASN A 67 -9.35 6.81 -12.64
C ASN A 67 -9.14 7.86 -13.74
N THR A 68 -7.96 8.50 -13.78
CA THR A 68 -7.63 9.48 -14.83
C THR A 68 -7.72 8.87 -16.22
N ARG A 69 -7.27 7.62 -16.38
CA ARG A 69 -7.40 6.89 -17.64
C ARG A 69 -8.86 6.67 -18.03
N ARG A 70 -9.68 6.15 -17.11
CA ARG A 70 -11.11 5.91 -17.37
C ARG A 70 -11.84 7.19 -17.76
N THR A 71 -11.50 8.30 -17.13
CA THR A 71 -12.04 9.63 -17.49
C THR A 71 -11.61 10.03 -18.90
N ALA A 72 -10.33 9.88 -19.27
CA ALA A 72 -9.87 10.17 -20.63
C ALA A 72 -10.61 9.32 -21.69
N GLU A 73 -10.73 8.01 -21.48
CA GLU A 73 -11.47 7.10 -22.36
C GLU A 73 -12.96 7.47 -22.49
N ALA A 74 -13.58 7.94 -21.41
CA ALA A 74 -14.96 8.40 -21.42
C ALA A 74 -15.13 9.71 -22.20
N VAL A 75 -14.19 10.65 -22.04
CA VAL A 75 -14.19 11.93 -22.77
C VAL A 75 -13.98 11.70 -24.27
N GLU A 76 -13.06 10.83 -24.67
CA GLU A 76 -12.86 10.47 -26.08
C GLU A 76 -14.14 9.87 -26.70
N LYS A 77 -14.85 8.99 -25.98
CA LYS A 77 -16.12 8.42 -26.45
C LYS A 77 -17.25 9.44 -26.54
N LEU A 78 -17.28 10.43 -25.66
CA LEU A 78 -18.24 11.53 -25.73
C LEU A 78 -17.95 12.43 -26.93
N ALA A 79 -16.68 12.78 -27.15
CA ALA A 79 -16.25 13.58 -28.29
C ALA A 79 -16.50 12.89 -29.63
N ALA A 80 -16.37 11.56 -29.70
CA ALA A 80 -16.67 10.79 -30.91
C ALA A 80 -18.18 10.63 -31.20
N ARG A 81 -19.06 11.01 -30.28
CA ARG A 81 -20.53 10.96 -30.43
C ARG A 81 -21.16 12.31 -30.77
N GLY A 82 -20.43 13.42 -30.58
CA GLY A 82 -20.85 14.77 -30.98
C GLY A 82 -20.30 15.11 -32.36
#